data_AF-C6G4D7-F1
#
_entry.id   AF-C6G4D7-F1
#
_cell.length_a   1.000
_cell.length_b   1.000
_cell.length_c   1.000
_cell.angle_alpha   90.00
_cell.angle_beta   90.00
_cell.angle_gamma   90.00
#
_symmetry.space_group_name_H-M   'P 1'
#
loop_
_entity.id
_entity.type
_entity.pdbx_description
1 polymer ?
#
loop_
_entity_poly.entity_id
_entity_poly.type
_entity_poly.pdbx_seq_one_letter_code
_entity_poly.pdbx_strand_id
1 'polypeptide(L)'
;MLKNISVRTFIISFVTLTIFIINVMELLLSTEIDTIIYTDVVSLISILCLWWYMTKYLVEPINTVKKSIEEVTSGNLAISIPEFGDNCAGRLIPGINSLSSNISALVSEIRTSSRTAMMLSEQLADRSAALSVKTEQQSGALTQTSANMDEIAISTRNNAENTQLASAQANIATHSARQGGELMVQVATNMRSITECAQQMTEIIALIDGIAFQTNILALNAAVESARAGEHGKGFSVVAGEVRTLAHRSAEAVKSIKRLIDETHYNVREGAAIVREAEKNMQDIVGGAGQLDQLMGEILTTTREQEKGIVKITQALAELENVTQSNAIMVDELSDSSAILKNQVNDLQSRTHKFHLSNTPEKEFFPQPHGTVTPSGLSRRDKYGHSF
;
A
#
# COMPACT_ATOMS: atom_id res chain seq x y z
N MET A 1 56.61 -63.43 -23.97
CA MET A 1 55.68 -64.54 -24.25
C MET A 1 54.79 -64.94 -23.08
N LEU A 2 55.18 -64.77 -21.80
CA LEU A 2 54.38 -65.21 -20.64
C LEU A 2 53.14 -64.38 -20.29
N LYS A 3 52.99 -63.17 -20.86
CA LYS A 3 51.93 -62.21 -20.49
C LYS A 3 50.49 -62.69 -20.82
N ASN A 4 50.34 -63.58 -21.81
CA ASN A 4 49.03 -64.04 -22.29
C ASN A 4 48.72 -65.50 -21.89
N ILE A 5 49.62 -66.15 -21.14
CA ILE A 5 49.40 -67.52 -20.66
C ILE A 5 48.61 -67.43 -19.35
N SER A 6 47.49 -68.15 -19.26
CA SER A 6 46.72 -68.25 -18.03
C SER A 6 47.64 -68.73 -16.89
N VAL A 7 47.55 -68.11 -15.72
CA VAL A 7 48.32 -68.51 -14.52
C VAL A 7 48.18 -70.01 -14.26
N ARG A 8 46.99 -70.57 -14.54
CA ARG A 8 46.73 -72.02 -14.50
C ARG A 8 47.63 -72.79 -15.45
N THR A 9 47.69 -72.40 -16.73
CA THR A 9 48.48 -73.06 -17.76
C THR A 9 49.98 -72.96 -17.47
N PHE A 10 50.43 -71.81 -16.96
CA PHE A 10 51.83 -71.63 -16.57
C PHE A 10 52.23 -72.51 -15.38
N ILE A 11 51.43 -72.55 -14.32
CA ILE A 11 51.71 -73.37 -13.13
C ILE A 11 51.68 -74.86 -13.49
N ILE A 12 50.69 -75.32 -14.26
CA ILE A 12 50.64 -76.71 -14.70
C ILE A 12 51.85 -77.05 -15.56
N SER A 13 52.17 -76.22 -16.57
CA SER A 13 53.33 -76.44 -17.44
C SER A 13 54.65 -76.44 -16.67
N PHE A 14 54.79 -75.59 -15.65
CA PHE A 14 55.97 -75.53 -14.78
C PHE A 14 56.07 -76.79 -13.93
N VAL A 15 54.98 -77.22 -13.30
CA VAL A 15 54.92 -78.44 -12.47
C VAL A 15 55.20 -79.70 -13.30
N THR A 16 54.60 -79.82 -14.49
CA THR A 16 54.87 -80.94 -15.39
C THR A 16 56.32 -80.95 -15.87
N LEU A 17 56.90 -79.78 -16.14
CA LEU A 17 58.30 -79.66 -16.53
C LEU A 17 59.23 -80.04 -15.37
N THR A 18 58.93 -79.63 -14.13
CA THR A 18 59.72 -80.02 -12.96
C THR A 18 59.65 -81.52 -12.69
N ILE A 19 58.47 -82.13 -12.81
CA ILE A 19 58.28 -83.58 -12.65
C ILE A 19 59.06 -84.32 -13.76
N PHE A 20 58.98 -83.86 -15.01
CA PHE A 20 59.74 -84.42 -16.11
C PHE A 20 61.25 -84.37 -15.87
N ILE A 21 61.77 -83.24 -15.38
CA ILE A 21 63.19 -83.10 -15.03
C ILE A 21 63.57 -84.07 -13.92
N ILE A 22 62.74 -84.21 -12.86
CA ILE A 22 62.97 -85.15 -11.76
C ILE A 22 63.01 -86.59 -12.28
N ASN A 23 62.04 -86.99 -13.11
CA ASN A 23 61.99 -88.33 -13.72
C ASN A 23 63.22 -88.62 -14.60
N VAL A 24 63.68 -87.65 -15.40
CA VAL A 24 64.90 -87.79 -16.21
C VAL A 24 66.15 -87.93 -15.32
N MET A 25 66.18 -87.23 -14.18
CA MET A 25 67.27 -87.31 -13.21
C MET A 25 67.30 -88.68 -12.49
N GLU A 26 66.15 -89.19 -12.07
CA GLU A 26 66.00 -90.53 -11.47
C GLU A 26 66.42 -91.65 -12.43
N LEU A 27 66.14 -91.49 -13.72
CA LEU A 27 66.57 -92.40 -14.79
C LEU A 27 68.09 -92.38 -14.98
N LEU A 28 68.73 -91.21 -14.88
CA LEU A 28 70.19 -91.03 -15.00
C LEU A 28 70.96 -91.61 -13.80
N LEU A 29 70.38 -91.61 -12.59
CA LEU A 29 71.00 -92.16 -11.38
C LEU A 29 70.87 -93.68 -11.23
N SER A 30 70.34 -94.40 -12.22
CA SER A 30 70.18 -95.88 -12.21
C SER A 30 69.36 -96.41 -11.01
N THR A 31 68.22 -95.78 -10.74
CA THR A 31 67.27 -96.19 -9.69
C THR A 31 66.35 -97.34 -10.17
N GLU A 32 65.79 -98.15 -9.27
CA GLU A 32 64.90 -99.28 -9.62
C GLU A 32 63.61 -98.82 -10.34
N ILE A 33 63.09 -99.63 -11.26
CA ILE A 33 61.88 -99.30 -12.05
C ILE A 33 60.67 -99.05 -11.14
N ASP A 34 60.58 -99.75 -10.01
CA ASP A 34 59.47 -99.64 -9.07
C ASP A 34 59.39 -98.24 -8.42
N THR A 35 60.54 -97.59 -8.14
CA THR A 35 60.54 -96.24 -7.56
C THR A 35 60.03 -95.19 -8.55
N ILE A 36 60.33 -95.35 -9.84
CA ILE A 36 59.86 -94.45 -10.90
C ILE A 36 58.32 -94.50 -11.02
N ILE A 37 57.74 -95.70 -10.95
CA ILE A 37 56.28 -95.89 -11.02
C ILE A 37 55.58 -95.20 -9.82
N TYR A 38 56.11 -95.34 -8.61
CA TYR A 38 55.54 -94.66 -7.44
C TYR A 38 55.65 -93.14 -7.55
N THR A 39 56.79 -92.61 -7.99
CA THR A 39 56.99 -91.17 -8.20
C THR A 39 56.03 -90.61 -9.25
N ASP A 40 55.79 -91.35 -10.35
CA ASP A 40 54.84 -90.95 -11.40
C ASP A 40 53.39 -90.93 -10.92
N VAL A 41 52.96 -91.93 -10.14
CA VAL A 41 51.59 -91.97 -9.60
C VAL A 41 51.35 -90.81 -8.63
N VAL A 42 52.29 -90.53 -7.73
CA VAL A 42 52.20 -89.41 -6.78
C VAL A 42 52.18 -88.07 -7.54
N SER A 43 53.01 -87.95 -8.58
CA SER A 43 53.06 -86.77 -9.45
C SER A 43 51.74 -86.52 -10.20
N LEU A 44 51.13 -87.57 -10.74
CA LEU A 44 49.84 -87.49 -11.42
C LEU A 44 48.72 -87.03 -10.46
N ILE A 45 48.66 -87.62 -9.26
CA ILE A 45 47.69 -87.24 -8.22
C ILE A 45 47.91 -85.79 -7.79
N SER A 46 49.16 -85.37 -7.59
CA SER A 46 49.51 -83.99 -7.23
C SER A 46 49.05 -82.98 -8.29
N ILE A 47 49.26 -83.27 -9.58
CA ILE A 47 48.76 -82.43 -10.69
C ILE A 47 47.23 -82.35 -10.67
N LEU A 48 46.54 -83.46 -10.45
CA LEU A 48 45.07 -83.52 -10.49
C LEU A 48 44.45 -82.78 -9.29
N CYS A 49 45.02 -82.93 -8.10
CA CYS A 49 44.68 -82.15 -6.91
C CYS A 49 44.92 -80.64 -7.11
N LEU A 50 46.07 -80.26 -7.68
CA LEU A 50 46.39 -78.87 -7.98
C LEU A 50 45.43 -78.27 -9.02
N TRP A 51 45.06 -79.04 -10.05
CA TRP A 51 44.08 -78.63 -11.06
C TRP A 51 42.69 -78.41 -10.46
N TRP A 52 42.23 -79.34 -9.61
CA TRP A 52 40.97 -79.22 -8.89
C TRP A 52 40.97 -78.00 -7.96
N TYR A 53 42.03 -77.84 -7.15
CA TYR A 53 42.21 -76.71 -6.26
C TYR A 53 42.21 -75.36 -6.99
N MET A 54 42.98 -75.23 -8.08
CA MET A 54 43.02 -74.00 -8.89
C MET A 54 41.67 -73.68 -9.54
N THR A 55 40.96 -74.70 -10.02
CA THR A 55 39.66 -74.49 -10.67
C THR A 55 38.62 -74.01 -9.66
N LYS A 56 38.53 -74.68 -8.50
CA LYS A 56 37.54 -74.37 -7.46
C LYS A 56 37.87 -73.10 -6.65
N TYR A 57 39.14 -72.86 -6.34
CA TYR A 57 39.52 -71.77 -5.43
C TYR A 57 40.11 -70.53 -6.12
N LEU A 58 40.45 -70.58 -7.42
CA LEU A 58 40.98 -69.43 -8.15
C LEU A 58 40.11 -69.05 -9.37
N VAL A 59 39.83 -70.00 -10.27
CA VAL A 59 39.17 -69.70 -11.56
C VAL A 59 37.68 -69.38 -11.38
N GLU A 60 36.95 -70.21 -10.66
CA GLU A 60 35.51 -70.04 -10.44
C GLU A 60 35.19 -68.72 -9.70
N PRO A 61 35.87 -68.35 -8.58
CA PRO A 61 35.65 -67.07 -7.91
C PRO A 61 36.02 -65.84 -8.76
N ILE A 62 37.13 -65.88 -9.51
CA ILE A 62 37.52 -64.77 -10.40
C ILE A 62 36.49 -64.59 -11.52
N ASN A 63 35.94 -65.67 -12.07
CA ASN A 63 34.88 -65.58 -13.07
C ASN A 63 33.57 -65.02 -12.48
N THR A 64 33.24 -65.36 -11.24
CA THR A 64 32.12 -64.75 -10.51
C THR A 64 32.34 -63.25 -10.34
N VAL A 65 33.52 -62.84 -9.86
CA VAL A 65 33.91 -61.43 -9.74
C VAL A 65 33.82 -60.70 -11.09
N LYS A 66 34.32 -61.31 -12.17
CA LYS A 66 34.24 -60.75 -13.53
C LYS A 66 32.79 -60.52 -13.94
N LYS A 67 31.92 -61.53 -13.78
CA LYS A 67 30.49 -61.42 -14.11
C LYS A 67 29.80 -60.33 -13.31
N SER A 68 30.11 -60.22 -12.02
CA SER A 68 29.54 -59.18 -11.16
C SER A 68 30.01 -57.78 -11.54
N ILE A 69 31.26 -57.62 -11.98
CA ILE A 69 31.72 -56.35 -12.55
C ILE A 69 30.98 -56.04 -13.86
N GLU A 70 30.80 -57.02 -14.75
CA GLU A 70 30.03 -56.85 -16.00
C GLU A 70 28.60 -56.38 -15.71
N GLU A 71 27.95 -56.97 -14.71
CA GLU A 71 26.62 -56.55 -14.25
C GLU A 71 26.61 -55.15 -13.61
N VAL A 72 27.59 -54.80 -12.77
CA VAL A 72 27.71 -53.44 -12.21
C VAL A 72 27.91 -52.42 -13.34
N THR A 73 28.71 -52.75 -14.36
CA THR A 73 28.93 -51.88 -15.53
C THR A 73 27.72 -51.79 -16.46
N SER A 74 26.84 -52.80 -16.48
CA SER A 74 25.57 -52.75 -17.21
C SER A 74 24.48 -51.97 -16.46
N GLY A 75 24.77 -51.51 -15.24
CA GLY A 75 23.88 -50.71 -14.40
C GLY A 75 23.17 -51.52 -13.32
N ASN A 76 23.41 -52.82 -13.19
CA ASN A 76 22.81 -53.64 -12.15
C ASN A 76 23.62 -53.56 -10.84
N LEU A 77 23.23 -52.64 -9.96
CA LEU A 77 23.85 -52.42 -8.65
C LEU A 77 23.16 -53.22 -7.54
N ALA A 78 22.16 -54.05 -7.89
CA ALA A 78 21.41 -54.85 -6.93
C ALA A 78 22.16 -56.10 -6.44
N ILE A 79 23.30 -56.41 -7.06
CA ILE A 79 24.01 -57.67 -6.88
C ILE A 79 25.00 -57.57 -5.71
N SER A 80 24.97 -58.58 -4.85
CA SER A 80 25.97 -58.81 -3.82
C SER A 80 26.71 -60.11 -4.11
N ILE A 81 28.04 -60.05 -4.15
CA ILE A 81 28.89 -61.23 -4.35
C ILE A 81 29.05 -61.91 -2.98
N PRO A 82 28.70 -63.21 -2.85
CA PRO A 82 28.89 -63.93 -1.59
C PRO A 82 30.38 -63.98 -1.21
N GLU A 83 30.67 -63.91 0.09
CA GLU A 83 32.04 -63.99 0.60
C GLU A 83 32.68 -65.34 0.25
N PHE A 84 33.94 -65.31 -0.18
CA PHE A 84 34.66 -66.50 -0.63
C PHE A 84 36.08 -66.53 -0.08
N GLY A 85 36.30 -67.19 1.07
CA GLY A 85 37.63 -67.44 1.63
C GLY A 85 38.51 -66.19 1.82
N ASP A 86 39.77 -66.40 2.20
CA ASP A 86 40.75 -65.30 2.39
C ASP A 86 41.91 -65.36 1.37
N ASN A 87 41.67 -66.00 0.23
CA ASN A 87 42.66 -66.04 -0.85
C ASN A 87 42.62 -64.74 -1.68
N CYS A 88 43.56 -64.57 -2.62
CA CYS A 88 43.67 -63.35 -3.42
C CYS A 88 42.37 -62.97 -4.16
N ALA A 89 41.55 -63.95 -4.55
CA ALA A 89 40.26 -63.71 -5.20
C ALA A 89 39.17 -63.29 -4.18
N GLY A 90 39.14 -63.94 -3.02
CA GLY A 90 38.26 -63.63 -1.90
C GLY A 90 38.42 -62.20 -1.37
N ARG A 91 39.67 -61.73 -1.26
CA ARG A 91 39.98 -60.38 -0.75
C ARG A 91 39.52 -59.24 -1.66
N LEU A 92 39.15 -59.51 -2.92
CA LEU A 92 38.65 -58.51 -3.85
C LEU A 92 37.13 -58.30 -3.72
N ILE A 93 36.40 -59.32 -3.26
CA ILE A 93 34.93 -59.33 -3.15
C ILE A 93 34.40 -58.21 -2.23
N PRO A 94 34.94 -58.00 -1.01
CA PRO A 94 34.48 -56.91 -0.14
C PRO A 94 34.64 -55.53 -0.77
N GLY A 95 35.73 -55.29 -1.51
CA GLY A 95 35.98 -54.02 -2.20
C GLY A 95 34.97 -53.76 -3.31
N ILE A 96 34.61 -54.79 -4.09
CA ILE A 96 33.61 -54.67 -5.17
C ILE A 96 32.20 -54.49 -4.61
N ASN A 97 31.84 -55.23 -3.55
CA ASN A 97 30.55 -55.06 -2.86
C ASN A 97 30.43 -53.65 -2.27
N SER A 98 31.50 -53.12 -1.65
CA SER A 98 31.53 -51.75 -1.14
C SER A 98 31.41 -50.71 -2.25
N LEU A 99 32.11 -50.90 -3.38
CA LEU A 99 31.99 -50.02 -4.55
C LEU A 99 30.56 -50.01 -5.12
N SER A 100 29.96 -51.19 -5.33
CA SER A 100 28.57 -51.33 -5.80
C SER A 100 27.59 -50.65 -4.84
N SER A 101 27.75 -50.88 -3.53
CA SER A 101 26.92 -50.27 -2.49
C SER A 101 27.04 -48.73 -2.47
N ASN A 102 28.26 -48.19 -2.59
CA ASN A 102 28.48 -46.74 -2.62
C ASN A 102 27.88 -46.10 -3.89
N ILE A 103 28.02 -46.73 -5.06
CA ILE A 103 27.39 -46.23 -6.30
C ILE A 103 25.86 -46.31 -6.18
N SER A 104 25.33 -47.39 -5.61
CA SER A 104 23.89 -47.56 -5.37
C SER A 104 23.34 -46.47 -4.46
N ALA A 105 24.05 -46.15 -3.36
CA ALA A 105 23.69 -45.05 -2.46
C ALA A 105 23.72 -43.69 -3.17
N LEU A 106 24.76 -43.39 -3.94
CA LEU A 106 24.86 -42.15 -4.73
C LEU A 106 23.73 -42.02 -5.75
N VAL A 107 23.40 -43.08 -6.49
CA VAL A 107 22.29 -43.06 -7.45
C VAL A 107 20.94 -42.88 -6.75
N SER A 108 20.75 -43.50 -5.58
CA SER A 108 19.56 -43.33 -4.75
C SER A 108 19.40 -41.88 -4.26
N GLU A 109 20.49 -41.28 -3.79
CA GLU A 109 20.53 -39.88 -3.37
C GLU A 109 20.23 -38.94 -4.54
N ILE A 110 20.82 -39.18 -5.71
CA ILE A 110 20.54 -38.40 -6.93
C ILE A 110 19.06 -38.51 -7.32
N ARG A 111 18.46 -39.71 -7.28
CA ARG A 111 17.03 -39.90 -7.58
C ARG A 111 16.14 -39.14 -6.61
N THR A 112 16.47 -39.19 -5.32
CA THR A 112 15.73 -38.48 -4.26
C THR A 112 15.84 -36.97 -4.44
N SER A 113 17.06 -36.45 -4.65
CA SER A 113 17.32 -35.04 -4.92
C SER A 113 16.61 -34.56 -6.18
N SER A 114 16.57 -35.39 -7.23
CA SER A 114 15.86 -35.09 -8.47
C SER A 114 14.35 -35.00 -8.24
N ARG A 115 13.77 -35.91 -7.46
CA ARG A 115 12.34 -35.86 -7.11
C ARG A 115 12.00 -34.59 -6.33
N THR A 116 12.84 -34.21 -5.36
CA THR A 116 12.69 -32.94 -4.63
C THR A 116 12.79 -31.73 -5.55
N ALA A 117 13.77 -31.71 -6.47
CA ALA A 117 13.93 -30.64 -7.44
C ALA A 117 12.72 -30.51 -8.39
N MET A 118 12.12 -31.64 -8.81
CA MET A 118 10.88 -31.64 -9.60
C MET A 118 9.74 -30.95 -8.84
N MET A 119 9.50 -31.34 -7.58
CA MET A 119 8.45 -30.74 -6.75
C MET A 119 8.67 -29.24 -6.55
N LEU A 120 9.91 -28.82 -6.28
CA LEU A 120 10.26 -27.40 -6.14
C LEU A 120 10.04 -26.63 -7.45
N SER A 121 10.35 -27.23 -8.58
CA SER A 121 10.15 -26.62 -9.91
C SER A 121 8.66 -26.42 -10.22
N GLU A 122 7.80 -27.37 -9.87
CA GLU A 122 6.35 -27.24 -10.04
C GLU A 122 5.77 -26.19 -9.10
N GLN A 123 6.21 -26.18 -7.84
CA GLN A 123 5.83 -25.14 -6.89
C GLN A 123 6.29 -23.74 -7.33
N LEU A 124 7.44 -23.63 -8.00
CA LEU A 124 7.93 -22.37 -8.53
C LEU A 124 7.08 -21.86 -9.69
N ALA A 125 6.67 -22.76 -10.59
CA ALA A 125 5.74 -22.44 -11.67
C ALA A 125 4.38 -21.95 -11.13
N ASP A 126 3.81 -22.65 -10.14
CA ASP A 126 2.55 -22.24 -9.49
C ASP A 126 2.66 -20.87 -8.81
N ARG A 127 3.78 -20.62 -8.12
CA ARG A 127 4.06 -19.32 -7.50
C ARG A 127 4.25 -18.21 -8.53
N SER A 128 4.89 -18.51 -9.66
CA SER A 128 5.04 -17.55 -10.76
C SER A 128 3.68 -17.18 -11.34
N ALA A 129 2.81 -18.16 -11.60
CA ALA A 129 1.45 -17.92 -12.08
C ALA A 129 0.64 -17.07 -11.09
N ALA A 130 0.73 -17.36 -9.79
CA ALA A 130 0.07 -16.54 -8.76
C ALA A 130 0.63 -15.12 -8.67
N LEU A 131 1.95 -14.94 -8.85
CA LEU A 131 2.58 -13.62 -8.90
C LEU A 131 2.14 -12.84 -10.15
N SER A 132 1.97 -13.51 -11.29
CA SER A 132 1.44 -12.93 -12.53
C SER A 132 0.07 -12.30 -12.30
N VAL A 133 -0.88 -13.07 -11.73
CA VAL A 133 -2.24 -12.58 -11.43
C VAL A 133 -2.20 -11.38 -10.48
N LYS A 134 -1.37 -11.42 -9.44
CA LYS A 134 -1.21 -10.28 -8.52
C LYS A 134 -0.63 -9.04 -9.21
N THR A 135 0.32 -9.24 -10.12
CA THR A 135 0.96 -8.15 -10.88
C THR A 135 -0.06 -7.48 -11.81
N GLU A 136 -0.90 -8.27 -12.48
CA GLU A 136 -2.00 -7.76 -13.33
C GLU A 136 -3.05 -7.01 -12.51
N GLN A 137 -3.47 -7.57 -11.37
CA GLN A 137 -4.39 -6.89 -10.44
C GLN A 137 -3.81 -5.57 -9.92
N GLN A 138 -2.53 -5.56 -9.57
CA GLN A 138 -1.83 -4.36 -9.13
C GLN A 138 -1.77 -3.31 -10.24
N SER A 139 -1.50 -3.71 -11.48
CA SER A 139 -1.54 -2.79 -12.63
C SER A 139 -2.93 -2.16 -12.80
N GLY A 140 -4.01 -2.96 -12.73
CA GLY A 140 -5.37 -2.43 -12.77
C GLY A 140 -5.67 -1.44 -11.64
N ALA A 141 -5.25 -1.75 -10.42
CA ALA A 141 -5.40 -0.87 -9.26
C ALA A 141 -4.60 0.44 -9.41
N LEU A 142 -3.39 0.39 -9.97
CA LEU A 142 -2.57 1.57 -10.25
C LEU A 142 -3.23 2.47 -11.30
N THR A 143 -3.75 1.90 -12.38
CA THR A 143 -4.49 2.66 -13.42
C THR A 143 -5.70 3.37 -12.83
N GLN A 144 -6.52 2.67 -12.03
CA GLN A 144 -7.67 3.28 -11.37
C GLN A 144 -7.25 4.37 -10.37
N THR A 145 -6.18 4.13 -9.62
CA THR A 145 -5.66 5.12 -8.65
C THR A 145 -5.14 6.37 -9.38
N SER A 146 -4.45 6.20 -10.51
CA SER A 146 -4.01 7.32 -11.35
C SER A 146 -5.18 8.15 -11.86
N ALA A 147 -6.23 7.50 -12.38
CA ALA A 147 -7.44 8.19 -12.83
C ALA A 147 -8.11 8.99 -11.70
N ASN A 148 -8.18 8.41 -10.49
CA ASN A 148 -8.70 9.11 -9.31
C ASN A 148 -7.79 10.30 -8.92
N MET A 149 -6.46 10.17 -9.07
CA MET A 149 -5.54 11.28 -8.78
C MET A 149 -5.72 12.43 -9.78
N ASP A 150 -5.98 12.14 -11.05
CA ASP A 150 -6.30 13.18 -12.05
C ASP A 150 -7.61 13.90 -11.71
N GLU A 151 -8.65 13.17 -11.31
CA GLU A 151 -9.91 13.78 -10.86
C GLU A 151 -9.72 14.65 -9.62
N ILE A 152 -8.94 14.18 -8.64
CA ILE A 152 -8.58 14.98 -7.47
C ILE A 152 -7.79 16.23 -7.88
N ALA A 153 -6.84 16.13 -8.81
CA ALA A 153 -6.06 17.27 -9.31
C ALA A 153 -6.97 18.35 -9.94
N ILE A 154 -7.94 17.93 -10.75
CA ILE A 154 -8.95 18.82 -11.35
C ILE A 154 -9.78 19.48 -10.24
N SER A 155 -10.28 18.69 -9.29
CA SER A 155 -11.09 19.19 -8.17
C SER A 155 -10.34 20.20 -7.30
N THR A 156 -9.07 19.91 -6.99
CA THR A 156 -8.18 20.82 -6.24
C THR A 156 -7.94 22.12 -7.01
N ARG A 157 -7.72 22.06 -8.33
CA ARG A 157 -7.58 23.27 -9.17
C ARG A 157 -8.86 24.11 -9.18
N ASN A 158 -10.02 23.47 -9.38
CA ASN A 158 -11.32 24.13 -9.31
C ASN A 158 -11.56 24.77 -7.93
N ASN A 159 -11.14 24.10 -6.85
CA ASN A 159 -11.26 24.66 -5.50
C ASN A 159 -10.40 25.92 -5.33
N ALA A 160 -9.20 25.95 -5.89
CA ALA A 160 -8.34 27.14 -5.88
C ALA A 160 -9.00 28.31 -6.61
N GLU A 161 -9.54 28.06 -7.81
CA GLU A 161 -10.25 29.07 -8.61
C GLU A 161 -11.51 29.59 -7.89
N ASN A 162 -12.34 28.69 -7.35
CA ASN A 162 -13.53 29.05 -6.59
C ASN A 162 -13.19 29.87 -5.34
N THR A 163 -12.10 29.54 -4.66
CA THR A 163 -11.61 30.28 -3.49
C THR A 163 -11.19 31.71 -3.88
N GLN A 164 -10.51 31.86 -5.02
CA GLN A 164 -10.17 33.18 -5.56
C GLN A 164 -11.41 34.00 -5.94
N LEU A 165 -12.40 33.37 -6.58
CA LEU A 165 -13.66 34.02 -6.90
C LEU A 165 -14.43 34.46 -5.64
N ALA A 166 -14.45 33.61 -4.61
CA ALA A 166 -15.08 33.93 -3.33
C ALA A 166 -14.39 35.12 -2.63
N SER A 167 -13.05 35.16 -2.62
CA SER A 167 -12.28 36.29 -2.10
C SER A 167 -12.56 37.59 -2.89
N ALA A 168 -12.61 37.52 -4.22
CA ALA A 168 -12.99 38.68 -5.04
C ALA A 168 -14.40 39.19 -4.71
N GLN A 169 -15.36 38.28 -4.53
CA GLN A 169 -16.73 38.63 -4.17
C GLN A 169 -16.83 39.23 -2.76
N ALA A 170 -16.04 38.73 -1.80
CA ALA A 170 -15.94 39.29 -0.45
C ALA A 170 -15.40 40.74 -0.48
N ASN A 171 -14.41 41.01 -1.33
CA ASN A 171 -13.88 42.36 -1.53
C ASN A 171 -14.92 43.32 -2.11
N ILE A 172 -15.71 42.88 -3.09
CA ILE A 172 -16.83 43.68 -3.64
C ILE A 172 -17.87 43.96 -2.56
N ALA A 173 -18.26 42.94 -1.77
CA ALA A 173 -19.22 43.11 -0.67
C ALA A 173 -18.70 44.09 0.39
N THR A 174 -17.41 44.00 0.74
CA THR A 174 -16.74 44.94 1.65
C THR A 174 -16.81 46.36 1.14
N HIS A 175 -16.52 46.58 -0.15
CA HIS A 175 -16.58 47.90 -0.76
C HIS A 175 -17.99 48.49 -0.71
N SER A 176 -19.00 47.71 -1.11
CA SER A 176 -20.42 48.13 -1.06
C SER A 176 -20.88 48.44 0.37
N ALA A 177 -20.52 47.61 1.35
CA ALA A 177 -20.86 47.86 2.75
C ALA A 177 -20.18 49.13 3.28
N ARG A 178 -18.94 49.41 2.86
CA ARG A 178 -18.23 50.64 3.23
C ARG A 178 -18.92 51.88 2.65
N GLN A 179 -19.30 51.84 1.37
CA GLN A 179 -20.08 52.91 0.73
C GLN A 179 -21.44 53.10 1.43
N GLY A 180 -22.12 52.01 1.79
CA GLY A 180 -23.36 52.05 2.57
C GLY A 180 -23.18 52.73 3.93
N GLY A 181 -22.09 52.41 4.64
CA GLY A 181 -21.71 53.07 5.89
C GLY A 181 -21.46 54.57 5.73
N GLU A 182 -20.72 54.97 4.69
CA GLU A 182 -20.48 56.39 4.36
C GLU A 182 -21.81 57.14 4.09
N LEU A 183 -22.77 56.51 3.40
CA LEU A 183 -24.12 57.08 3.21
C LEU A 183 -24.89 57.21 4.52
N MET A 184 -24.83 56.21 5.41
CA MET A 184 -25.50 56.28 6.72
C MET A 184 -24.97 57.45 7.57
N VAL A 185 -23.66 57.72 7.53
CA VAL A 185 -23.05 58.89 8.20
C VAL A 185 -23.61 60.21 7.64
N GLN A 186 -23.83 60.30 6.33
CA GLN A 186 -24.46 61.48 5.72
C GLN A 186 -25.92 61.64 6.17
N VAL A 187 -26.69 60.55 6.20
CA VAL A 187 -28.09 60.58 6.67
C VAL A 187 -28.16 60.99 8.14
N ALA A 188 -27.27 60.45 8.99
CA ALA A 188 -27.20 60.82 10.41
C ALA A 188 -26.89 62.32 10.58
N THR A 189 -26.01 62.87 9.74
CA THR A 189 -25.70 64.31 9.73
C THR A 189 -26.93 65.13 9.35
N ASN A 190 -27.69 64.72 8.33
CA ASN A 190 -28.92 65.40 7.94
C ASN A 190 -29.99 65.36 9.04
N MET A 191 -30.15 64.21 9.73
CA MET A 191 -31.08 64.10 10.87
C MET A 191 -30.71 65.05 12.02
N ARG A 192 -29.41 65.23 12.28
CA ARG A 192 -28.94 66.22 13.26
C ARG A 192 -29.28 67.65 12.83
N SER A 193 -29.04 68.02 11.58
CA SER A 193 -29.41 69.34 11.05
C SER A 193 -30.92 69.60 11.12
N ILE A 194 -31.75 68.59 10.84
CA ILE A 194 -33.22 68.69 10.97
C ILE A 194 -33.60 68.90 12.45
N THR A 195 -32.95 68.19 13.37
CA THR A 195 -33.18 68.35 14.82
C THR A 195 -32.83 69.76 15.29
N GLU A 196 -31.72 70.32 14.84
CA GLU A 196 -31.31 71.70 15.14
C GLU A 196 -32.31 72.72 14.57
N CYS A 197 -32.77 72.52 13.33
CA CYS A 197 -33.78 73.37 12.70
C CYS A 197 -35.13 73.33 13.46
N ALA A 198 -35.59 72.14 13.86
CA ALA A 198 -36.83 71.98 14.63
C ALA A 198 -36.75 72.66 16.02
N GLN A 199 -35.57 72.63 16.66
CA GLN A 199 -35.33 73.33 17.92
C GLN A 199 -35.45 74.86 17.72
N GLN A 200 -34.84 75.41 16.67
CA GLN A 200 -34.97 76.84 16.34
C GLN A 200 -36.42 77.22 16.04
N MET A 201 -37.16 76.38 15.31
CA MET A 201 -38.58 76.62 15.08
C MET A 201 -39.38 76.64 16.38
N THR A 202 -39.08 75.75 17.34
CA THR A 202 -39.73 75.74 18.66
C THR A 202 -39.54 77.06 19.40
N GLU A 203 -38.34 77.63 19.37
CA GLU A 203 -38.03 78.93 19.97
C GLU A 203 -38.80 80.08 19.31
N ILE A 204 -38.85 80.10 17.97
CA ILE A 204 -39.61 81.09 17.21
C ILE A 204 -41.10 81.00 17.51
N ILE A 205 -41.66 79.79 17.60
CA ILE A 205 -43.08 79.60 17.90
C ILE A 205 -43.42 79.99 19.33
N ALA A 206 -42.54 79.73 20.30
CA ALA A 206 -42.70 80.22 21.66
C ALA A 206 -42.73 81.76 21.73
N LEU A 207 -41.90 82.43 20.92
CA LEU A 207 -41.93 83.88 20.79
C LEU A 207 -43.27 84.37 20.18
N ILE A 208 -43.77 83.73 19.12
CA ILE A 208 -45.04 84.10 18.49
C ILE A 208 -46.22 83.90 19.46
N ASP A 209 -46.23 82.82 20.23
CA ASP A 209 -47.24 82.59 21.28
C ASP A 209 -47.21 83.71 22.32
N GLY A 210 -46.01 84.13 22.73
CA GLY A 210 -45.80 85.28 23.62
C GLY A 210 -46.35 86.58 23.04
N ILE A 211 -46.11 86.85 21.76
CA ILE A 211 -46.65 88.04 21.06
C ILE A 211 -48.19 87.98 20.97
N ALA A 212 -48.75 86.82 20.65
CA ALA A 212 -50.21 86.63 20.59
C ALA A 212 -50.85 86.85 21.97
N PHE A 213 -50.24 86.32 23.04
CA PHE A 213 -50.69 86.57 24.41
C PHE A 213 -50.62 88.04 24.79
N GLN A 214 -49.50 88.72 24.52
CA GLN A 214 -49.36 90.16 24.75
C GLN A 214 -50.41 90.96 23.98
N THR A 215 -50.64 90.63 22.71
CA THR A 215 -51.66 91.27 21.86
C THR A 215 -53.07 91.08 22.43
N ASN A 216 -53.37 89.89 22.96
CA ASN A 216 -54.65 89.60 23.62
C ASN A 216 -54.85 90.47 24.89
N ILE A 217 -53.79 90.67 25.69
CA ILE A 217 -53.84 91.56 26.87
C ILE A 217 -54.00 93.03 26.46
N LEU A 218 -53.26 93.49 25.44
CA LEU A 218 -53.39 94.84 24.88
C LEU A 218 -54.81 95.11 24.37
N ALA A 219 -55.39 94.16 23.63
CA ALA A 219 -56.75 94.25 23.11
C ALA A 219 -57.79 94.26 24.23
N LEU A 220 -57.60 93.46 25.28
CA LEU A 220 -58.46 93.49 26.47
C LEU A 220 -58.40 94.85 27.18
N ASN A 221 -57.21 95.41 27.39
CA ASN A 221 -57.03 96.72 27.99
C ASN A 221 -57.70 97.82 27.15
N ALA A 222 -57.56 97.76 25.82
CA ALA A 222 -58.22 98.69 24.91
C ALA A 222 -59.76 98.57 24.93
N ALA A 223 -60.30 97.35 25.03
CA ALA A 223 -61.73 97.12 25.16
C ALA A 223 -62.29 97.70 26.47
N VAL A 224 -61.55 97.55 27.59
CA VAL A 224 -61.89 98.13 28.89
C VAL A 224 -61.89 99.66 28.83
N GLU A 225 -60.86 100.28 28.26
CA GLU A 225 -60.78 101.74 28.17
C GLU A 225 -61.83 102.31 27.19
N SER A 226 -62.15 101.57 26.13
CA SER A 226 -63.24 101.91 25.21
C SER A 226 -64.62 101.87 25.89
N ALA A 227 -64.86 100.89 26.76
CA ALA A 227 -66.07 100.83 27.57
C ALA A 227 -66.15 102.00 28.56
N ARG A 228 -64.99 102.44 29.09
CA ARG A 228 -64.87 103.58 30.01
C ARG A 228 -65.17 104.92 29.33
N ALA A 229 -64.87 105.06 28.04
CA ALA A 229 -65.16 106.25 27.23
C ALA A 229 -66.64 106.37 26.76
N GLY A 230 -67.50 105.40 27.08
CA GLY A 230 -68.94 105.47 26.78
C GLY A 230 -69.28 105.49 25.28
N GLU A 231 -70.17 106.40 24.86
CA GLU A 231 -70.63 106.50 23.46
C GLU A 231 -69.47 106.80 22.48
N HIS A 232 -68.47 107.56 22.89
CA HIS A 232 -67.31 107.92 22.05
C HIS A 232 -66.35 106.74 21.82
N GLY A 233 -66.40 105.70 22.66
CA GLY A 233 -65.53 104.51 22.57
C GLY A 233 -66.10 103.35 21.77
N LYS A 234 -67.35 103.42 21.29
CA LYS A 234 -68.03 102.30 20.61
C LYS A 234 -67.25 101.73 19.42
N GLY A 235 -66.69 102.60 18.57
CA GLY A 235 -65.89 102.17 17.41
C GLY A 235 -64.59 101.48 17.81
N PHE A 236 -63.90 101.99 18.84
CA PHE A 236 -62.67 101.39 19.36
C PHE A 236 -62.92 100.05 20.06
N SER A 237 -64.07 99.90 20.73
CA SER A 237 -64.46 98.63 21.37
C SER A 237 -64.62 97.48 20.36
N VAL A 238 -65.20 97.75 19.19
CA VAL A 238 -65.32 96.75 18.11
C VAL A 238 -63.95 96.34 17.58
N VAL A 239 -63.06 97.31 17.32
CA VAL A 239 -61.69 97.02 16.87
C VAL A 239 -60.92 96.22 17.92
N ALA A 240 -61.04 96.57 19.19
CA ALA A 240 -60.41 95.83 20.29
C ALA A 240 -60.93 94.38 20.39
N GLY A 241 -62.23 94.15 20.18
CA GLY A 241 -62.82 92.81 20.09
C GLY A 241 -62.29 91.99 18.92
N GLU A 242 -62.12 92.62 17.75
CA GLU A 242 -61.58 91.95 16.56
C GLU A 242 -60.09 91.60 16.73
N VAL A 243 -59.28 92.53 17.27
CA VAL A 243 -57.87 92.27 17.59
C VAL A 243 -57.72 91.14 18.61
N ARG A 244 -58.60 91.09 19.62
CA ARG A 244 -58.63 90.01 20.62
C ARG A 244 -58.94 88.66 19.98
N THR A 245 -59.93 88.62 19.08
CA THR A 245 -60.30 87.41 18.34
C THR A 245 -59.15 86.94 17.43
N LEU A 246 -58.46 87.87 16.77
CA LEU A 246 -57.29 87.59 15.95
C LEU A 246 -56.13 87.01 16.78
N ALA A 247 -55.88 87.59 17.97
CA ALA A 247 -54.86 87.10 18.89
C ALA A 247 -55.16 85.66 19.36
N HIS A 248 -56.43 85.35 19.68
CA HIS A 248 -56.84 83.99 20.05
C HIS A 248 -56.67 83.00 18.90
N ARG A 249 -57.06 83.37 17.67
CA ARG A 249 -56.82 82.55 16.46
C ARG A 249 -55.33 82.30 16.22
N SER A 250 -54.49 83.31 16.46
CA SER A 250 -53.04 83.18 16.33
C SER A 250 -52.46 82.19 17.35
N ALA A 251 -52.90 82.25 18.61
CA ALA A 251 -52.49 81.30 19.65
C ALA A 251 -52.91 79.85 19.35
N GLU A 252 -54.12 79.66 18.79
CA GLU A 252 -54.60 78.34 18.38
C GLU A 252 -53.79 77.76 17.19
N ALA A 253 -53.45 78.60 16.21
CA ALA A 253 -52.57 78.23 15.12
C ALA A 253 -51.17 77.86 15.63
N VAL A 254 -50.60 78.64 16.54
CA VAL A 254 -49.31 78.34 17.20
C VAL A 254 -49.34 76.98 17.90
N LYS A 255 -50.39 76.67 18.67
CA LYS A 255 -50.57 75.34 19.29
C LYS A 255 -50.54 74.21 18.27
N SER A 256 -51.19 74.41 17.13
CA SER A 256 -51.24 73.41 16.06
C SER A 256 -49.86 73.19 15.42
N ILE A 257 -49.10 74.27 15.18
CA ILE A 257 -47.75 74.15 14.61
C ILE A 257 -46.79 73.54 15.63
N LYS A 258 -46.88 73.92 16.92
CA LYS A 258 -46.06 73.33 17.99
C LYS A 258 -46.22 71.80 18.04
N ARG A 259 -47.47 71.31 17.95
CA ARG A 259 -47.74 69.86 17.87
C ARG A 259 -47.05 69.19 16.68
N LEU A 260 -47.07 69.82 15.50
CA LEU A 260 -46.40 69.29 14.30
C LEU A 260 -44.86 69.27 14.45
N ILE A 261 -44.29 70.27 15.11
CA ILE A 261 -42.85 70.30 15.42
C ILE A 261 -42.49 69.19 16.42
N ASP A 262 -43.28 69.01 17.49
CA ASP A 262 -43.07 67.94 18.47
C ASP A 262 -43.14 66.55 17.81
N GLU A 263 -44.10 66.33 16.90
CA GLU A 263 -44.21 65.11 16.10
C GLU A 263 -43.00 64.91 15.16
N THR A 264 -42.53 65.99 14.54
CA THR A 264 -41.31 65.97 13.70
C THR A 264 -40.08 65.59 14.52
N HIS A 265 -39.93 66.15 15.73
CA HIS A 265 -38.84 65.82 16.65
C HIS A 265 -38.84 64.33 17.04
N TYR A 266 -40.02 63.78 17.31
CA TYR A 266 -40.17 62.35 17.60
C TYR A 266 -39.73 61.51 16.40
N ASN A 267 -40.25 61.78 15.21
CA ASN A 267 -39.94 61.03 13.99
C ASN A 267 -38.44 61.08 13.61
N VAL A 268 -37.80 62.24 13.75
CA VAL A 268 -36.36 62.41 13.46
C VAL A 268 -35.50 61.67 14.48
N ARG A 269 -35.91 61.64 15.76
CA ARG A 269 -35.18 60.90 16.81
C ARG A 269 -35.23 59.39 16.58
N GLU A 270 -36.40 58.86 16.23
CA GLU A 270 -36.57 57.46 15.84
C GLU A 270 -35.75 57.14 14.58
N GLY A 271 -35.83 58.01 13.56
CA GLY A 271 -35.02 57.87 12.34
C GLY A 271 -33.51 57.84 12.61
N ALA A 272 -33.02 58.71 13.49
CA ALA A 272 -31.61 58.73 13.89
C ALA A 272 -31.19 57.45 14.64
N ALA A 273 -32.09 56.82 15.41
CA ALA A 273 -31.83 55.55 16.05
C ALA A 273 -31.67 54.42 15.01
N ILE A 274 -32.58 54.34 14.04
CA ILE A 274 -32.53 53.35 12.94
C ILE A 274 -31.26 53.52 12.11
N VAL A 275 -30.85 54.75 11.80
CA VAL A 275 -29.62 55.02 11.02
C VAL A 275 -28.37 54.55 11.75
N ARG A 276 -28.29 54.74 13.08
CA ARG A 276 -27.16 54.22 13.88
C ARG A 276 -27.10 52.69 13.89
N GLU A 277 -28.25 52.04 13.95
CA GLU A 277 -28.33 50.58 13.85
C GLU A 277 -27.90 50.10 12.46
N ALA A 278 -28.33 50.78 11.40
CA ALA A 278 -27.90 50.49 10.04
C ALA A 278 -26.38 50.70 9.84
N GLU A 279 -25.81 51.77 10.41
CA GLU A 279 -24.36 52.02 10.41
C GLU A 279 -23.59 50.88 11.06
N LYS A 280 -24.04 50.43 12.25
CA LYS A 280 -23.44 49.29 12.95
C LYS A 280 -23.52 48.00 12.10
N ASN A 281 -24.67 47.71 11.50
CA ASN A 281 -24.83 46.54 10.64
C ASN A 281 -23.88 46.58 9.43
N MET A 282 -23.63 47.76 8.84
CA MET A 282 -22.63 47.89 7.78
C MET A 282 -21.21 47.60 8.27
N GLN A 283 -20.83 48.05 9.47
CA GLN A 283 -19.52 47.71 10.07
C GLN A 283 -19.38 46.21 10.35
N ASP A 284 -20.44 45.57 10.85
CA ASP A 284 -20.44 44.12 11.10
C ASP A 284 -20.27 43.33 9.79
N ILE A 285 -20.89 43.77 8.68
CA ILE A 285 -20.69 43.18 7.35
C ILE A 285 -19.24 43.33 6.87
N VAL A 286 -18.64 44.51 7.03
CA VAL A 286 -17.22 44.75 6.68
C VAL A 286 -16.30 43.82 7.48
N GLY A 287 -16.54 43.68 8.79
CA GLY A 287 -15.80 42.77 9.65
C GLY A 287 -15.94 41.31 9.23
N GLY A 288 -17.17 40.85 8.97
CA GLY A 288 -17.45 39.49 8.53
C GLY A 288 -16.85 39.16 7.16
N ALA A 289 -16.92 40.09 6.21
CA ALA A 289 -16.31 39.92 4.88
C ALA A 289 -14.79 39.87 4.95
N GLY A 290 -14.15 40.63 5.85
CA GLY A 290 -12.71 40.55 6.11
C GLY A 290 -12.28 39.20 6.68
N GLN A 291 -13.05 38.63 7.62
CA GLN A 291 -12.81 37.27 8.13
C GLN A 291 -12.95 36.21 7.02
N LEU A 292 -13.94 36.38 6.15
CA LEU A 292 -14.13 35.48 5.01
C LEU A 292 -12.96 35.53 4.03
N ASP A 293 -12.42 36.72 3.74
CA ASP A 293 -11.24 36.88 2.89
C ASP A 293 -10.00 36.20 3.49
N GLN A 294 -9.78 36.35 4.81
CA GLN A 294 -8.70 35.64 5.51
C GLN A 294 -8.86 34.12 5.39
N LEU A 295 -10.06 33.59 5.61
CA LEU A 295 -10.34 32.16 5.51
C LEU A 295 -10.09 31.65 4.08
N MET A 296 -10.49 32.41 3.05
CA MET A 296 -10.19 32.06 1.66
C MET A 296 -8.67 32.04 1.40
N GLY A 297 -7.90 32.95 2.01
CA GLY A 297 -6.44 32.94 1.95
C GLY A 297 -5.81 31.66 2.54
N GLU A 298 -6.32 31.19 3.68
CA GLU A 298 -5.89 29.94 4.32
C GLU A 298 -6.26 28.71 3.47
N ILE A 299 -7.47 28.67 2.91
CA ILE A 299 -7.92 27.62 2.00
C ILE A 299 -7.05 27.57 0.74
N LEU A 300 -6.74 28.72 0.15
CA LEU A 300 -5.88 28.79 -1.05
C LEU A 300 -4.47 28.27 -0.77
N THR A 301 -3.92 28.59 0.41
CA THR A 301 -2.60 28.09 0.84
C THR A 301 -2.62 26.57 0.98
N THR A 302 -3.63 26.04 1.68
CA THR A 302 -3.81 24.59 1.85
C THR A 302 -4.02 23.88 0.51
N THR A 303 -4.79 24.48 -0.40
CA THR A 303 -5.07 23.93 -1.74
C THR A 303 -3.80 23.86 -2.59
N ARG A 304 -2.90 24.85 -2.49
CA ARG A 304 -1.59 24.80 -3.15
C ARG A 304 -0.67 23.71 -2.57
N GLU A 305 -0.75 23.46 -1.27
CA GLU A 305 -0.02 22.34 -0.65
C GLU A 305 -0.57 20.99 -1.10
N GLN A 306 -1.90 20.85 -1.21
CA GLN A 306 -2.54 19.68 -1.78
C GLN A 306 -2.11 19.44 -3.23
N GLU A 307 -2.06 20.47 -4.08
CA GLU A 307 -1.58 20.35 -5.46
C GLU A 307 -0.15 19.79 -5.52
N LYS A 308 0.76 20.30 -4.67
CA LYS A 308 2.12 19.76 -4.54
C LYS A 308 2.13 18.31 -4.05
N GLY A 309 1.25 17.97 -3.11
CA GLY A 309 1.08 16.61 -2.60
C GLY A 309 0.64 15.63 -3.69
N ILE A 310 -0.32 16.04 -4.52
CA ILE A 310 -0.83 15.24 -5.64
C ILE A 310 0.30 14.97 -6.63
N VAL A 311 1.11 15.97 -7.01
CA VAL A 311 2.26 15.77 -7.91
C VAL A 311 3.24 14.72 -7.37
N LYS A 312 3.53 14.74 -6.07
CA LYS A 312 4.40 13.73 -5.44
C LYS A 312 3.79 12.33 -5.47
N ILE A 313 2.48 12.22 -5.22
CA ILE A 313 1.77 10.94 -5.30
C ILE A 313 1.79 10.40 -6.73
N THR A 314 1.54 11.25 -7.74
CA THR A 314 1.62 10.87 -9.15
C THR A 314 3.01 10.37 -9.53
N GLN A 315 4.08 11.01 -9.03
CA GLN A 315 5.46 10.52 -9.23
C GLN A 315 5.68 9.15 -8.58
N ALA A 316 5.19 8.94 -7.35
CA ALA A 316 5.29 7.64 -6.67
C ALA A 316 4.49 6.54 -7.39
N LEU A 317 3.34 6.87 -7.98
CA LEU A 317 2.57 5.94 -8.80
C LEU A 317 3.34 5.50 -10.05
N ALA A 318 4.04 6.42 -10.72
CA ALA A 318 4.89 6.09 -11.86
C ALA A 318 6.06 5.18 -11.48
N GLU A 319 6.64 5.36 -10.29
CA GLU A 319 7.67 4.45 -9.76
C GLU A 319 7.10 3.06 -9.46
N LEU A 320 5.90 2.99 -8.86
CA LEU A 320 5.20 1.72 -8.64
C LEU A 320 4.87 1.01 -9.95
N GLU A 321 4.48 1.74 -10.99
CA GLU A 321 4.23 1.18 -12.31
C GLU A 321 5.50 0.55 -12.91
N ASN A 322 6.65 1.21 -12.78
CA ASN A 322 7.94 0.63 -13.18
C ASN A 322 8.25 -0.68 -12.43
N VAL A 323 8.01 -0.72 -11.12
CA VAL A 323 8.18 -1.93 -10.31
C VAL A 323 7.20 -3.02 -10.74
N THR A 324 5.94 -2.69 -11.02
CA THR A 324 4.93 -3.62 -11.52
C THR A 324 5.34 -4.19 -12.88
N GLN A 325 5.89 -3.38 -13.78
CA GLN A 325 6.41 -3.84 -15.07
C GLN A 325 7.64 -4.75 -14.88
N SER A 326 8.55 -4.40 -13.97
CA SER A 326 9.70 -5.26 -13.62
C SER A 326 9.26 -6.60 -13.03
N ASN A 327 8.18 -6.62 -12.25
CA ASN A 327 7.61 -7.87 -11.73
C ASN A 327 7.05 -8.75 -12.84
N ALA A 328 6.42 -8.16 -13.86
CA ALA A 328 5.94 -8.92 -15.02
C ALA A 328 7.10 -9.60 -15.77
N ILE A 329 8.23 -8.89 -15.95
CA ILE A 329 9.44 -9.47 -16.55
C ILE A 329 10.00 -10.59 -15.67
N MET A 330 10.11 -10.37 -14.35
CA MET A 330 10.57 -11.42 -13.42
C MET A 330 9.69 -12.66 -13.41
N VAL A 331 8.37 -12.52 -13.55
CA VAL A 331 7.43 -13.64 -13.66
C VAL A 331 7.74 -14.48 -14.90
N ASP A 332 8.00 -13.83 -16.04
CA ASP A 332 8.35 -14.49 -17.30
C ASP A 332 9.69 -15.25 -17.17
N GLU A 333 10.73 -14.58 -16.67
CA GLU A 333 12.04 -15.18 -16.41
C GLU A 333 11.97 -16.37 -15.42
N LEU A 334 11.12 -16.27 -14.39
CA LEU A 334 10.94 -17.31 -13.39
C LEU A 334 10.20 -18.53 -13.97
N SER A 335 9.21 -18.28 -14.83
CA SER A 335 8.47 -19.34 -15.54
C SER A 335 9.43 -20.12 -16.45
N ASP A 336 10.25 -19.41 -17.23
CA ASP A 336 11.26 -20.00 -18.11
C ASP A 336 12.33 -20.79 -17.32
N SER A 337 12.84 -20.21 -16.24
CA SER A 337 13.82 -20.88 -15.37
C SER A 337 13.26 -22.16 -14.75
N SER A 338 11.98 -22.14 -14.36
CA SER A 338 11.27 -23.33 -13.85
C SER A 338 11.14 -24.41 -14.93
N ALA A 339 10.80 -24.03 -16.16
CA ALA A 339 10.70 -24.97 -17.27
C ALA A 339 12.07 -25.62 -17.61
N ILE A 340 13.15 -24.83 -17.60
CA ILE A 340 14.52 -25.33 -17.81
C ILE A 340 14.90 -26.32 -16.70
N LEU A 341 14.65 -25.97 -15.43
CA LEU A 341 14.94 -26.85 -14.30
C LEU A 341 14.18 -28.17 -14.39
N LYS A 342 12.87 -28.12 -14.70
CA LYS A 342 12.05 -29.31 -14.93
C LYS A 342 12.64 -30.23 -16.00
N ASN A 343 13.11 -29.66 -17.10
CA ASN A 343 13.77 -30.43 -18.17
C ASN A 343 15.10 -31.06 -17.73
N GLN A 344 15.94 -30.34 -16.97
CA GLN A 344 17.18 -30.88 -16.43
C GLN A 344 16.95 -32.04 -15.45
N VAL A 345 15.93 -31.91 -14.60
CA VAL A 345 15.55 -32.97 -13.66
C VAL A 345 15.03 -34.21 -14.39
N ASN A 346 14.22 -34.03 -15.44
CA ASN A 346 13.76 -35.14 -16.28
C ASN A 346 14.94 -35.88 -16.97
N ASP A 347 15.93 -35.15 -17.49
CA ASP A 347 17.14 -35.76 -18.07
C ASP A 347 17.93 -36.55 -17.01
N LEU A 348 18.10 -35.99 -15.80
CA LEU A 348 18.80 -36.66 -14.70
C LEU A 348 18.09 -37.93 -14.23
N GLN A 349 16.75 -37.90 -14.14
CA GLN A 349 15.94 -39.09 -13.84
C GLN A 349 16.08 -40.15 -14.94
N SER A 350 16.04 -39.77 -16.21
CA SER A 350 16.23 -40.69 -17.34
C SER A 350 17.61 -41.37 -17.33
N ARG A 351 18.67 -40.62 -17.04
CA ARG A 351 20.04 -41.15 -16.94
C ARG A 351 20.19 -42.11 -15.76
N THR A 352 19.60 -41.79 -14.61
CA THR A 352 19.69 -42.64 -13.42
C THR A 352 18.77 -43.85 -13.49
N HIS A 353 17.69 -43.82 -14.28
CA HIS A 353 16.78 -44.96 -14.47
C HIS A 353 17.47 -46.21 -15.05
N LYS A 354 18.58 -46.03 -15.79
CA LYS A 354 19.37 -47.16 -16.32
C LYS A 354 20.02 -48.02 -15.24
N PHE A 355 20.19 -47.48 -14.02
CA PHE A 355 20.78 -48.20 -12.90
C PHE A 355 19.70 -48.94 -12.08
N HIS A 356 19.81 -50.25 -11.95
CA HIS A 356 18.94 -51.06 -11.11
C HIS A 356 19.52 -51.11 -9.69
N LEU A 357 18.79 -50.57 -8.73
CA LEU A 357 19.17 -50.57 -7.32
C LEU A 357 18.52 -51.77 -6.63
N SER A 358 19.17 -52.34 -5.62
CA SER A 358 18.52 -53.32 -4.76
C SER A 358 17.31 -52.64 -4.09
N ASN A 359 16.13 -53.24 -4.19
CA ASN A 359 14.97 -52.85 -3.39
C ASN A 359 15.26 -53.12 -1.91
N THR A 360 16.06 -52.25 -1.30
CA THR A 360 16.06 -52.11 0.15
C THR A 360 14.77 -51.36 0.47
N PRO A 361 13.90 -51.89 1.34
CA PRO A 361 12.63 -51.25 1.64
C PRO A 361 12.88 -49.81 2.03
N GLU A 362 12.34 -48.90 1.21
CA GLU A 362 12.33 -47.47 1.42
C GLU A 362 11.78 -47.24 2.83
N LYS A 363 12.62 -46.81 3.77
CA LYS A 363 12.10 -46.19 4.98
C LYS A 363 11.42 -44.92 4.49
N GLU A 364 10.11 -44.98 4.31
CA GLU A 364 9.26 -43.82 4.05
C GLU A 364 9.61 -42.75 5.08
N PHE A 365 10.41 -41.78 4.66
CA PHE A 365 10.56 -40.54 5.38
C PHE A 365 9.29 -39.76 5.09
N PHE A 366 8.26 -39.97 5.90
CA PHE A 366 7.08 -39.11 5.89
C PHE A 366 7.55 -37.69 6.19
N PRO A 367 7.45 -36.75 5.24
CA PRO A 367 7.64 -35.36 5.59
C PRO A 367 6.54 -35.00 6.58
N GLN A 368 6.93 -34.60 7.80
CA GLN A 368 5.96 -34.04 8.73
C GLN A 368 5.27 -32.87 8.02
N PRO A 369 3.94 -32.77 8.07
CA PRO A 369 3.24 -31.64 7.49
C PRO A 369 3.74 -30.39 8.22
N HIS A 370 4.50 -29.56 7.51
CA HIS A 370 4.74 -28.19 7.94
C HIS A 370 3.38 -27.57 8.20
N GLY A 371 3.21 -27.07 9.42
CA GLY A 371 1.96 -26.60 9.96
C GLY A 371 1.17 -25.80 8.94
N THR A 372 -0.08 -26.21 8.73
CA THR A 372 -1.11 -25.33 8.24
C THR A 372 -1.05 -24.04 9.05
N VAL A 373 -0.63 -22.96 8.41
CA VAL A 373 -0.83 -21.61 8.94
C VAL A 373 -2.33 -21.47 9.11
N THR A 374 -2.77 -21.68 10.34
CA THR A 374 -4.14 -21.45 10.76
C THR A 374 -4.35 -19.93 10.63
N PRO A 375 -5.39 -19.44 9.93
CA PRO A 375 -5.67 -18.02 9.96
C PRO A 375 -6.01 -17.66 11.40
N SER A 376 -5.14 -16.85 12.01
CA SER A 376 -5.32 -16.27 13.33
C SER A 376 -6.72 -15.67 13.44
N GLY A 377 -7.44 -16.10 14.47
CA GLY A 377 -8.85 -15.83 14.66
C GLY A 377 -9.23 -14.36 14.54
N LEU A 378 -10.28 -14.13 13.74
CA LEU A 378 -11.21 -13.03 13.95
C LEU A 378 -11.85 -13.23 15.34
N SER A 379 -11.28 -12.56 16.33
CA SER A 379 -11.90 -12.38 17.64
C SER A 379 -13.16 -11.55 17.44
N ARG A 380 -14.30 -12.23 17.41
CA ARG A 380 -15.60 -11.66 17.73
C ARG A 380 -15.53 -11.19 19.18
N ARG A 381 -15.44 -9.88 19.39
CA ARG A 381 -15.80 -9.25 20.67
C ARG A 381 -17.01 -8.38 20.44
N ASP A 382 -18.10 -8.82 21.06
CA ASP A 382 -19.33 -8.07 21.23
C ASP A 382 -19.10 -6.77 22.03
N LYS A 383 -19.86 -5.74 21.63
CA LYS A 383 -20.63 -4.79 22.45
C LYS A 383 -19.94 -4.13 23.64
N TYR A 384 -19.62 -2.83 23.49
CA TYR A 384 -20.03 -1.69 24.33
C TYR A 384 -19.80 -0.46 23.40
N GLY A 385 -20.77 0.35 22.98
CA GLY A 385 -21.68 1.12 23.83
C GLY A 385 -20.93 2.31 24.40
N HIS A 386 -20.79 3.42 23.66
CA HIS A 386 -20.82 4.80 24.18
C HIS A 386 -20.87 5.82 23.05
N SER A 387 -21.88 6.68 23.14
CA SER A 387 -22.05 7.95 22.46
C SER A 387 -20.83 8.87 22.68
N PHE A 388 -20.44 9.61 21.65
CA PHE A 388 -20.35 11.09 21.64
C PHE A 388 -20.29 11.57 20.19
#